data_AF-A0A2V9DDU1-F1
#
_entry.id   AF-A0A2V9DDU1-F1
#
_cell.length_a   1.000
_cell.length_b   1.000
_cell.length_c   1.000
_cell.angle_alpha   90.00
_cell.angle_beta   90.00
_cell.angle_gamma   90.00
#
_symmetry.space_group_name_H-M   'P 1'
#
loop_
_entity.id
_entity.type
_entity.pdbx_description
1 polymer ?
#
loop_
_entity_poly.entity_id
_entity_poly.type
_entity_poly.pdbx_seq_one_letter_code
_entity_poly.pdbx_strand_id
1 'polypeptide(L)'
;MRLRFVTLGLAAAGAIALGGIAFAQNVPEQFVVSGKGAEKIQDFTTINLATAERIAESCEKAATTQGVQISIMVLDHDGNHVYMDRMDGQGYLNIITADMKARTALMNRAPSKLLMNRVIQDPTSELQLIQLGEFANSGGLPIVVNKQLIGVVGVGGSAPRPPVWSDEICGHKALEEVIGPSVAPLVEDLPPRENPNPGKAPVPKFAAAASPKTSLPAEFVVGGKGAGTVFDGNQISLAAAKKIARVCRDWAASKGGTASVYVLDNAGEFVHMERMDGQIFNNIRTALLKAQTSLKTRQPTSMANAQLKNNPAGIARQTTYFNLFTNAGGIPIVVDGQMIGSVGVGGGAGGGDENCAIEGLKATFGEHVTLPVYPTTATEAGPRG
;
A
#
# COMPACT_ATOMS: atom_id res chain seq x y z
N MET A 1 -80.09 -42.74 9.85
CA MET A 1 -79.51 -43.17 8.56
C MET A 1 -78.04 -42.78 8.55
N ARG A 2 -77.15 -43.79 8.58
CA ARG A 2 -75.69 -43.82 8.27
C ARG A 2 -74.73 -42.93 9.09
N LEU A 3 -73.96 -43.54 10.02
CA LEU A 3 -72.52 -43.94 9.96
C LEU A 3 -71.57 -42.75 10.26
N ARG A 4 -70.93 -42.62 11.44
CA ARG A 4 -69.79 -43.36 12.07
C ARG A 4 -68.39 -43.07 11.47
N PHE A 5 -67.44 -42.94 12.40
CA PHE A 5 -65.96 -42.95 12.34
C PHE A 5 -65.26 -41.59 12.12
N VAL A 6 -64.08 -41.28 12.69
CA VAL A 6 -63.35 -41.58 13.96
C VAL A 6 -61.99 -40.87 13.79
N THR A 7 -61.64 -40.01 14.76
CA THR A 7 -60.30 -39.69 15.32
C THR A 7 -59.10 -39.21 14.49
N LEU A 8 -58.41 -38.26 15.15
CA LEU A 8 -56.95 -38.12 15.41
C LEU A 8 -56.02 -37.56 14.32
N GLY A 9 -55.19 -36.58 14.72
CA GLY A 9 -53.82 -36.48 14.20
C GLY A 9 -53.18 -35.09 14.15
N LEU A 10 -52.50 -34.72 15.24
CA LEU A 10 -51.35 -33.81 15.42
C LEU A 10 -50.80 -32.95 14.25
N ALA A 11 -50.65 -31.65 14.58
CA ALA A 11 -49.50 -30.74 14.44
C ALA A 11 -48.34 -31.08 13.46
N ALA A 12 -48.01 -30.11 12.61
CA ALA A 12 -46.62 -29.77 12.27
C ALA A 12 -46.51 -28.27 11.94
N ALA A 13 -45.70 -27.57 12.73
CA ALA A 13 -45.26 -26.20 12.47
C ALA A 13 -44.47 -26.18 11.15
N GLY A 14 -44.92 -25.36 10.20
CA GLY A 14 -44.22 -25.16 8.92
C GLY A 14 -42.91 -24.42 9.16
N ALA A 15 -41.80 -25.14 9.03
CA ALA A 15 -40.48 -24.54 8.87
C ALA A 15 -40.41 -23.85 7.51
N ILE A 16 -40.21 -22.53 7.52
CA ILE A 16 -39.89 -21.75 6.33
C ILE A 16 -38.46 -22.11 5.93
N ALA A 17 -38.31 -23.03 4.99
CA ALA A 17 -37.06 -23.26 4.28
C ALA A 17 -36.91 -22.15 3.23
N LEU A 18 -36.08 -21.15 3.52
CA LEU A 18 -35.57 -20.22 2.50
C LEU A 18 -34.65 -21.02 1.57
N GLY A 19 -35.24 -21.59 0.52
CA GLY A 19 -34.51 -22.22 -0.56
C GLY A 19 -33.73 -21.18 -1.35
N GLY A 20 -32.40 -21.30 -1.34
CA GLY A 20 -31.55 -20.70 -2.35
C GLY A 20 -31.81 -21.40 -3.69
N ILE A 21 -32.70 -20.84 -4.49
CA ILE A 21 -32.91 -21.25 -5.88
C ILE A 21 -31.99 -20.39 -6.75
N ALA A 22 -31.31 -21.07 -7.69
CA ALA A 22 -30.66 -20.55 -8.89
C ALA A 22 -29.12 -20.33 -8.86
N PHE A 23 -28.39 -21.43 -9.04
CA PHE A 23 -27.16 -21.43 -9.86
C PHE A 23 -27.09 -22.60 -10.87
N ALA A 24 -28.05 -23.53 -10.89
CA ALA A 24 -27.99 -24.71 -11.74
C ALA A 24 -28.48 -24.51 -13.19
N GLN A 25 -28.82 -23.29 -13.62
CA GLN A 25 -29.61 -23.07 -14.84
C GLN A 25 -28.92 -23.42 -16.18
N ASN A 26 -27.61 -23.73 -16.20
CA ASN A 26 -26.87 -24.05 -17.43
C ASN A 26 -26.19 -25.43 -17.44
N VAL A 27 -26.46 -26.30 -16.47
CA VAL A 27 -25.87 -27.66 -16.41
C VAL A 27 -26.95 -28.68 -16.76
N PRO A 28 -26.76 -29.55 -17.80
CA PRO A 28 -27.74 -30.58 -18.13
C PRO A 28 -28.03 -31.48 -16.92
N GLU A 29 -29.29 -31.83 -16.69
CA GLU A 29 -29.75 -32.53 -15.46
C GLU A 29 -28.96 -33.81 -15.16
N GLN A 30 -28.49 -34.53 -16.18
CA GLN A 30 -27.66 -35.74 -15.99
C GLN A 30 -26.32 -35.49 -15.28
N PHE A 31 -25.87 -34.23 -15.20
CA PHE A 31 -24.65 -33.81 -14.51
C PHE A 31 -24.94 -33.10 -13.17
N VAL A 32 -26.21 -32.92 -12.81
CA VAL A 32 -26.62 -32.27 -11.57
C VAL A 32 -26.75 -33.33 -10.47
N VAL A 33 -25.77 -33.36 -9.56
CA VAL A 33 -25.84 -34.18 -8.34
C VAL A 33 -26.72 -33.45 -7.31
N SER A 34 -27.79 -34.09 -6.84
CA SER A 34 -28.75 -33.51 -5.89
C SER A 34 -29.04 -34.42 -4.67
N GLY A 35 -29.72 -33.86 -3.66
CA GLY A 35 -30.12 -34.58 -2.44
C GLY A 35 -28.97 -34.87 -1.46
N LYS A 36 -29.14 -35.86 -0.58
CA LYS A 36 -28.14 -36.22 0.47
C LYS A 36 -26.76 -36.62 -0.08
N GLY A 37 -26.70 -37.04 -1.34
CA GLY A 37 -25.44 -37.29 -2.04
C GLY A 37 -24.70 -35.99 -2.35
N ALA A 38 -25.42 -34.93 -2.74
CA ALA A 38 -24.87 -33.60 -2.91
C ALA A 38 -24.45 -32.99 -1.57
N GLU A 39 -25.21 -33.15 -0.49
CA GLU A 39 -24.83 -32.66 0.85
C GLU A 39 -23.54 -33.28 1.40
N LYS A 40 -23.19 -34.51 0.97
CA LYS A 40 -21.92 -35.15 1.32
C LYS A 40 -20.72 -34.64 0.51
N ILE A 41 -20.97 -33.94 -0.60
CA ILE A 41 -19.97 -33.49 -1.57
C ILE A 41 -19.91 -31.95 -1.62
N GLN A 42 -20.98 -31.25 -1.23
CA GLN A 42 -21.05 -29.80 -1.06
C GLN A 42 -20.30 -29.40 0.21
N ASP A 43 -18.99 -29.24 0.07
CA ASP A 43 -18.29 -28.30 0.92
C ASP A 43 -18.65 -26.88 0.45
N PHE A 44 -19.10 -26.02 1.38
CA PHE A 44 -19.03 -24.58 1.15
C PHE A 44 -17.55 -24.19 1.23
N THR A 45 -16.83 -24.39 0.13
CA THR A 45 -15.36 -24.22 0.06
C THR A 45 -14.91 -22.77 0.02
N THR A 46 -15.83 -21.82 0.02
CA THR A 46 -15.54 -20.40 -0.26
C THR A 46 -16.17 -19.48 0.78
N ILE A 47 -15.43 -18.43 1.13
CA ILE A 47 -15.93 -17.35 1.97
C ILE A 47 -17.02 -16.57 1.25
N ASN A 48 -18.13 -16.30 1.94
CA ASN A 48 -19.19 -15.44 1.41
C ASN A 48 -18.90 -13.95 1.69
N LEU A 49 -19.49 -13.07 0.86
CA LEU A 49 -19.33 -11.61 0.95
C LEU A 49 -19.69 -11.06 2.34
N ALA A 50 -20.84 -11.46 2.90
CA ALA A 50 -21.29 -10.97 4.21
C ALA A 50 -20.33 -11.31 5.37
N THR A 51 -19.51 -12.36 5.23
CA THR A 51 -18.47 -12.70 6.21
C THR A 51 -17.20 -11.92 5.94
N ALA A 52 -16.82 -11.75 4.67
CA ALA A 52 -15.70 -10.92 4.26
C ALA A 52 -15.86 -9.45 4.69
N GLU A 53 -17.06 -8.88 4.51
CA GLU A 53 -17.44 -7.53 4.97
C GLU A 53 -17.27 -7.39 6.48
N ARG A 54 -17.81 -8.32 7.28
CA ARG A 54 -17.67 -8.28 8.75
C ARG A 54 -16.21 -8.35 9.22
N ILE A 55 -15.35 -9.10 8.52
CA ILE A 55 -13.91 -9.15 8.81
C ILE A 55 -13.29 -7.78 8.55
N ALA A 56 -13.62 -7.14 7.44
CA ALA A 56 -13.15 -5.80 7.14
C ALA A 56 -13.62 -4.77 8.17
N GLU A 57 -14.93 -4.72 8.46
CA GLU A 57 -15.53 -3.81 9.44
C GLU A 57 -14.87 -3.92 10.83
N SER A 58 -14.62 -5.15 11.30
CA SER A 58 -13.94 -5.37 12.58
C SER A 58 -12.49 -4.84 12.56
N CYS A 59 -11.75 -5.11 11.49
CA CYS A 59 -10.37 -4.61 11.35
C CYS A 59 -10.35 -3.07 11.24
N GLU A 60 -11.28 -2.45 10.52
CA GLU A 60 -11.40 -0.99 10.44
C GLU A 60 -11.71 -0.33 11.78
N LYS A 61 -12.59 -0.94 12.58
CA LYS A 61 -12.89 -0.49 13.94
C LYS A 61 -11.65 -0.57 14.82
N ALA A 62 -10.87 -1.64 14.70
CA ALA A 62 -9.59 -1.77 15.39
C ALA A 62 -8.58 -0.71 14.93
N ALA A 63 -8.47 -0.45 13.62
CA ALA A 63 -7.61 0.58 13.03
C ALA A 63 -7.98 1.98 13.54
N THR A 64 -9.27 2.31 13.52
CA THR A 64 -9.81 3.58 14.00
C THR A 64 -9.49 3.80 15.48
N THR A 65 -9.65 2.76 16.31
CA THR A 65 -9.30 2.81 17.74
C THR A 65 -7.80 3.09 17.96
N GLN A 66 -6.95 2.64 17.04
CA GLN A 66 -5.50 2.83 17.11
C GLN A 66 -5.02 4.10 16.40
N GLY A 67 -5.94 4.89 15.82
CA GLY A 67 -5.64 6.13 15.11
C GLY A 67 -4.88 5.92 13.80
N VAL A 68 -5.03 4.76 13.16
CA VAL A 68 -4.37 4.40 11.91
C VAL A 68 -5.39 4.11 10.81
N GLN A 69 -4.94 4.12 9.56
CA GLN A 69 -5.78 3.80 8.40
C GLN A 69 -5.19 2.57 7.69
N ILE A 70 -6.05 1.72 7.13
CA ILE A 70 -5.67 0.49 6.46
C ILE A 70 -6.40 0.30 5.13
N SER A 71 -5.84 -0.54 4.28
CA SER A 71 -6.53 -1.21 3.18
C SER A 71 -6.60 -2.71 3.50
N ILE A 72 -7.72 -3.34 3.21
CA ILE A 72 -7.94 -4.77 3.45
C ILE A 72 -8.44 -5.46 2.18
N MET A 73 -7.92 -6.65 1.92
CA MET A 73 -8.30 -7.50 0.80
C MET A 73 -8.71 -8.86 1.34
N VAL A 74 -9.87 -9.36 0.90
CA VAL A 74 -10.34 -10.72 1.18
C VAL A 74 -10.50 -11.46 -0.14
N LEU A 75 -9.81 -12.58 -0.26
CA LEU A 75 -9.87 -13.47 -1.42
C LEU A 75 -10.54 -14.78 -1.04
N ASP A 76 -11.19 -15.42 -2.00
CA ASP A 76 -11.61 -16.81 -1.85
C ASP A 76 -10.43 -17.79 -1.94
N HIS A 77 -10.72 -19.08 -1.79
CA HIS A 77 -9.74 -20.16 -1.85
C HIS A 77 -9.11 -20.38 -3.25
N ASP A 78 -9.71 -19.81 -4.31
CA ASP A 78 -9.17 -19.84 -5.67
C ASP A 78 -8.38 -18.57 -6.02
N GLY A 79 -8.42 -17.55 -5.14
CA GLY A 79 -7.72 -16.28 -5.29
C GLY A 79 -8.51 -15.20 -6.01
N ASN A 80 -9.83 -15.38 -6.15
CA ASN A 80 -10.73 -14.36 -6.67
C ASN A 80 -11.05 -13.32 -5.59
N HIS A 81 -11.29 -12.09 -6.01
CA HIS A 81 -11.66 -10.99 -5.12
C HIS A 81 -13.07 -11.21 -4.58
N VAL A 82 -13.20 -11.28 -3.25
CA VAL A 82 -14.51 -11.35 -2.58
C VAL A 82 -14.87 -9.98 -2.02
N TYR A 83 -13.92 -9.33 -1.33
CA TYR A 83 -14.13 -8.00 -0.76
C TYR A 83 -12.82 -7.21 -0.72
N MET A 84 -12.89 -5.91 -0.98
CA MET A 84 -11.79 -4.99 -0.79
C MET A 84 -12.32 -3.73 -0.14
N ASP A 85 -11.63 -3.26 0.89
CA ASP A 85 -11.90 -1.97 1.51
C ASP A 85 -10.64 -1.12 1.61
N ARG A 86 -10.83 0.19 1.55
CA ARG A 86 -9.76 1.17 1.65
C ARG A 86 -10.23 2.40 2.41
N MET A 87 -9.80 2.49 3.67
CA MET A 87 -10.00 3.68 4.49
C MET A 87 -9.44 4.96 3.83
N ASP A 88 -10.02 6.09 4.19
CA ASP A 88 -9.56 7.40 3.74
C ASP A 88 -8.07 7.64 4.05
N GLY A 89 -7.41 8.39 3.17
CA GLY A 89 -5.97 8.70 3.29
C GLY A 89 -5.01 7.59 2.81
N GLN A 90 -5.50 6.38 2.51
CA GLN A 90 -4.64 5.28 2.05
C GLN A 90 -4.07 5.49 0.64
N GLY A 91 -2.78 5.27 0.46
CA GLY A 91 -2.13 5.34 -0.86
C GLY A 91 -2.28 4.05 -1.67
N TYR A 92 -2.05 4.13 -2.98
CA TYR A 92 -2.03 2.97 -3.90
C TYR A 92 -1.18 1.80 -3.39
N LEU A 93 0.01 2.09 -2.84
CA LEU A 93 0.91 1.05 -2.32
C LEU A 93 0.26 0.24 -1.19
N ASN A 94 -0.55 0.88 -0.35
CA ASN A 94 -1.19 0.19 0.77
C ASN A 94 -2.25 -0.81 0.28
N ILE A 95 -3.01 -0.43 -0.75
CA ILE A 95 -4.01 -1.29 -1.42
C ILE A 95 -3.32 -2.51 -2.03
N ILE A 96 -2.29 -2.29 -2.84
CA ILE A 96 -1.60 -3.38 -3.53
C ILE A 96 -0.88 -4.29 -2.52
N THR A 97 -0.25 -3.73 -1.48
CA THR A 97 0.37 -4.58 -0.45
C THR A 97 -0.64 -5.45 0.29
N ALA A 98 -1.88 -4.99 0.51
CA ALA A 98 -2.93 -5.81 1.10
C ALA A 98 -3.26 -7.02 0.19
N ASP A 99 -3.46 -6.81 -1.11
CA ASP A 99 -3.68 -7.89 -2.08
C ASP A 99 -2.49 -8.86 -2.15
N MET A 100 -1.26 -8.34 -2.25
CA MET A 100 -0.05 -9.17 -2.29
C MET A 100 0.14 -10.02 -1.02
N LYS A 101 -0.16 -9.47 0.16
CA LYS A 101 -0.13 -10.21 1.42
C LYS A 101 -1.19 -11.31 1.46
N ALA A 102 -2.41 -11.03 1.01
CA ALA A 102 -3.46 -12.04 0.88
C ALA A 102 -3.04 -13.18 -0.06
N ARG A 103 -2.54 -12.85 -1.25
CA ARG A 103 -2.03 -13.83 -2.23
C ARG A 103 -0.86 -14.65 -1.71
N THR A 104 0.07 -14.03 -0.99
CA THR A 104 1.19 -14.72 -0.32
C THR A 104 0.66 -15.76 0.66
N ALA A 105 -0.36 -15.40 1.45
CA ALA A 105 -0.98 -16.33 2.38
C ALA A 105 -1.72 -17.47 1.67
N LEU A 106 -2.33 -17.19 0.52
CA LEU A 106 -3.04 -18.17 -0.31
C LEU A 106 -2.08 -19.19 -0.92
N MET A 107 -1.00 -18.72 -1.56
CA MET A 107 0.00 -19.56 -2.22
C MET A 107 0.68 -20.52 -1.25
N ASN A 108 0.94 -20.06 -0.02
CA ASN A 108 1.61 -20.86 1.01
C ASN A 108 0.65 -21.63 1.92
N ARG A 109 -0.66 -21.34 1.84
CA ARG A 109 -1.67 -21.80 2.80
C ARG A 109 -1.27 -21.54 4.26
N ALA A 110 -0.61 -20.41 4.50
CA ALA A 110 -0.01 -20.07 5.78
C ALA A 110 0.16 -18.55 5.92
N PRO A 111 0.32 -18.00 7.13
CA PRO A 111 0.56 -16.57 7.31
C PRO A 111 1.76 -16.05 6.52
N SER A 112 1.62 -14.90 5.88
CA SER A 112 2.71 -14.25 5.12
C SER A 112 3.91 -13.88 6.00
N LYS A 113 3.70 -13.79 7.32
CA LYS A 113 4.75 -13.60 8.32
C LYS A 113 5.81 -14.71 8.30
N LEU A 114 5.48 -15.94 7.93
CA LEU A 114 6.50 -17.01 7.84
C LEU A 114 7.59 -16.69 6.82
N LEU A 115 7.19 -16.12 5.67
CA LEU A 115 8.15 -15.66 4.67
C LEU A 115 8.88 -14.39 5.11
N MET A 116 8.20 -13.47 5.80
CA MET A 116 8.85 -12.31 6.42
C MET A 116 9.97 -12.74 7.37
N ASN A 117 9.67 -13.69 8.27
CA ASN A 117 10.64 -14.26 9.20
C ASN A 117 11.80 -14.94 8.45
N ARG A 118 11.53 -15.66 7.36
CA ARG A 118 12.57 -16.23 6.49
C ARG A 118 13.49 -15.15 5.92
N VAL A 119 12.93 -14.08 5.35
CA VAL A 119 13.71 -12.97 4.78
C VAL A 119 14.51 -12.21 5.84
N ILE A 120 13.98 -12.07 7.05
CA ILE A 120 14.70 -11.47 8.17
C ILE A 120 15.97 -12.26 8.50
N GLN A 121 15.89 -13.59 8.47
CA GLN A 121 17.02 -14.48 8.78
C GLN A 121 17.99 -14.61 7.59
N ASP A 122 17.45 -14.72 6.37
CA ASP A 122 18.22 -14.79 5.12
C ASP A 122 17.66 -13.81 4.06
N PRO A 123 18.18 -12.57 4.02
CA PRO A 123 17.77 -11.57 3.04
C PRO A 123 18.04 -11.98 1.58
N THR A 124 18.93 -12.93 1.32
CA THR A 124 19.25 -13.36 -0.04
C THR A 124 18.12 -14.17 -0.68
N SER A 125 17.30 -14.82 0.15
CA SER A 125 16.10 -15.53 -0.28
C SER A 125 15.01 -14.61 -0.86
N GLU A 126 15.02 -13.32 -0.52
CA GLU A 126 13.93 -12.39 -0.90
C GLU A 126 13.81 -12.24 -2.42
N LEU A 127 14.92 -12.24 -3.17
CA LEU A 127 14.87 -12.16 -4.63
C LEU A 127 14.18 -13.35 -5.28
N GLN A 128 14.38 -14.56 -4.74
CA GLN A 128 13.72 -15.77 -5.23
C GLN A 128 12.23 -15.74 -4.93
N LEU A 129 11.86 -15.32 -3.72
CA LEU A 129 10.46 -15.11 -3.33
C LEU A 129 9.79 -14.10 -4.27
N ILE A 130 10.47 -12.99 -4.58
CA ILE A 130 9.95 -11.97 -5.48
C ILE A 130 9.62 -12.56 -6.87
N GLN A 131 10.50 -13.40 -7.41
CA GLN A 131 10.32 -14.07 -8.70
C GLN A 131 9.12 -15.03 -8.73
N LEU A 132 8.78 -15.60 -7.57
CA LEU A 132 7.61 -16.47 -7.41
C LEU A 132 6.30 -15.69 -7.16
N GLY A 133 6.35 -14.35 -7.12
CA GLY A 133 5.18 -13.53 -6.80
C GLY A 133 4.88 -13.42 -5.31
N GLU A 134 5.80 -13.87 -4.44
CA GLU A 134 5.64 -13.86 -2.99
C GLU A 134 6.04 -12.51 -2.35
N PHE A 135 5.15 -11.99 -1.49
CA PHE A 135 5.37 -10.76 -0.75
C PHE A 135 5.64 -11.05 0.72
N ALA A 136 6.92 -11.20 1.06
CA ALA A 136 7.43 -11.57 2.40
C ALA A 136 7.24 -10.47 3.48
N ASN A 137 6.03 -9.98 3.65
CA ASN A 137 5.64 -9.00 4.65
C ASN A 137 4.45 -9.52 5.44
N SER A 138 4.44 -9.33 6.76
CA SER A 138 3.32 -9.74 7.61
C SER A 138 2.03 -8.97 7.31
N GLY A 139 0.89 -9.60 7.58
CA GLY A 139 -0.45 -9.05 7.37
C GLY A 139 -1.35 -9.88 6.45
N GLY A 140 -0.84 -10.96 5.86
CA GLY A 140 -1.63 -11.97 5.15
C GLY A 140 -1.92 -13.16 6.06
N LEU A 141 -3.19 -13.55 6.19
CA LEU A 141 -3.66 -14.63 7.06
C LEU A 141 -4.63 -15.57 6.32
N PRO A 142 -4.48 -16.89 6.49
CA PRO A 142 -5.44 -17.85 5.95
C PRO A 142 -6.73 -17.86 6.77
N ILE A 143 -7.87 -18.03 6.08
CA ILE A 143 -9.18 -18.21 6.68
C ILE A 143 -9.52 -19.69 6.60
N VAL A 144 -9.35 -20.41 7.72
CA VAL A 144 -9.54 -21.86 7.79
C VAL A 144 -10.72 -22.19 8.69
N VAL A 145 -11.71 -22.88 8.15
CA VAL A 145 -12.90 -23.36 8.87
C VAL A 145 -13.01 -24.86 8.66
N ASN A 146 -13.23 -25.63 9.73
CA ASN A 146 -13.33 -27.10 9.67
C ASN A 146 -12.15 -27.78 8.94
N LYS A 147 -10.92 -27.25 9.13
CA LYS A 147 -9.69 -27.70 8.45
C LYS A 147 -9.65 -27.46 6.94
N GLN A 148 -10.57 -26.68 6.41
CA GLN A 148 -10.62 -26.27 5.02
C GLN A 148 -10.27 -24.79 4.88
N LEU A 149 -9.38 -24.48 3.95
CA LEU A 149 -9.10 -23.10 3.58
C LEU A 149 -10.27 -22.59 2.74
N ILE A 150 -11.02 -21.62 3.28
CA ILE A 150 -12.17 -21.03 2.59
C ILE A 150 -11.85 -19.66 1.97
N GLY A 151 -10.71 -19.09 2.31
CA GLY A 151 -10.24 -17.81 1.79
C GLY A 151 -8.99 -17.32 2.51
N VAL A 152 -8.60 -16.09 2.21
CA VAL A 152 -7.47 -15.40 2.85
C VAL A 152 -7.82 -13.94 3.06
N VAL A 153 -7.22 -13.33 4.09
CA VAL A 153 -7.28 -11.89 4.33
C VAL A 153 -5.88 -11.29 4.26
N GLY A 154 -5.74 -10.13 3.64
CA GLY A 154 -4.52 -9.34 3.62
C GLY A 154 -4.81 -7.92 4.07
N VAL A 155 -4.06 -7.44 5.05
CA VAL A 155 -4.17 -6.07 5.59
C VAL A 155 -2.88 -5.32 5.27
N GLY A 156 -3.00 -4.07 4.81
CA GLY A 156 -1.88 -3.20 4.50
C GLY A 156 -2.12 -1.77 4.93
N GLY A 157 -1.06 -1.04 5.25
CA GLY A 157 -1.09 0.43 5.24
C GLY A 157 -0.64 1.14 6.50
N SER A 158 -0.27 0.42 7.57
CA SER A 158 0.30 1.04 8.76
C SER A 158 1.58 0.36 9.21
N ALA A 159 2.52 1.16 9.72
CA ALA A 159 3.73 0.63 10.35
C ALA A 159 3.37 -0.18 11.61
N PRO A 160 4.06 -1.30 11.89
CA PRO A 160 3.81 -2.12 13.06
C PRO A 160 4.33 -1.43 14.34
N ARG A 161 3.56 -1.55 15.43
CA ARG A 161 3.91 -1.22 16.82
C ARG A 161 3.56 -2.41 17.73
N PRO A 162 4.20 -3.58 17.59
CA PRO A 162 3.86 -4.75 18.40
C PRO A 162 4.12 -4.50 19.90
N PRO A 163 3.33 -5.11 20.81
CA PRO A 163 2.18 -5.97 20.54
C PRO A 163 0.87 -5.20 20.32
N VAL A 164 0.91 -3.86 20.30
CA VAL A 164 -0.28 -3.00 20.25
C VAL A 164 -0.94 -3.06 18.87
N TRP A 165 -0.15 -2.92 17.81
CA TRP A 165 -0.64 -2.82 16.44
C TRP A 165 0.29 -3.49 15.43
N SER A 166 -0.29 -4.17 14.46
CA SER A 166 0.30 -4.47 13.16
C SER A 166 -0.85 -4.82 12.22
N ASP A 167 -0.61 -4.77 10.91
CA ASP A 167 -1.58 -5.21 9.92
C ASP A 167 -2.07 -6.65 10.22
N GLU A 168 -1.17 -7.52 10.66
CA GLU A 168 -1.50 -8.90 11.03
C GLU A 168 -2.30 -9.02 12.33
N ILE A 169 -2.00 -8.19 13.34
CA ILE A 169 -2.79 -8.14 14.59
C ILE A 169 -4.21 -7.68 14.29
N CYS A 170 -4.39 -6.71 13.38
CA CYS A 170 -5.71 -6.26 12.96
C CYS A 170 -6.49 -7.39 12.28
N GLY A 171 -5.88 -8.05 11.29
CA GLY A 171 -6.50 -9.17 10.59
C GLY A 171 -6.85 -10.32 11.54
N HIS A 172 -5.96 -10.69 12.47
CA HIS A 172 -6.21 -11.76 13.42
C HIS A 172 -7.37 -11.45 14.38
N LYS A 173 -7.39 -10.25 14.99
CA LYS A 173 -8.48 -9.83 15.86
C LYS A 173 -9.82 -9.84 15.14
N ALA A 174 -9.85 -9.41 13.88
CA ALA A 174 -11.05 -9.46 13.06
C ALA A 174 -11.51 -10.89 12.77
N LEU A 175 -10.58 -11.80 12.47
CA LEU A 175 -10.92 -13.22 12.31
C LEU A 175 -11.44 -13.81 13.63
N GLU A 176 -10.83 -13.51 14.78
CA GLU A 176 -11.30 -13.99 16.09
C GLU A 176 -12.70 -13.48 16.42
N GLU A 177 -12.99 -12.21 16.14
CA GLU A 177 -14.31 -11.61 16.38
C GLU A 177 -15.39 -12.23 15.48
N VAL A 178 -15.09 -12.50 14.21
CA VAL A 178 -16.09 -12.94 13.22
C VAL A 178 -16.24 -14.46 13.17
N ILE A 179 -15.14 -15.20 13.31
CA ILE A 179 -15.09 -16.67 13.14
C ILE A 179 -15.00 -17.37 14.49
N GLY A 180 -14.44 -16.72 15.51
CA GLY A 180 -14.36 -17.23 16.88
C GLY A 180 -12.94 -17.67 17.30
N PRO A 181 -12.80 -18.20 18.52
CA PRO A 181 -11.50 -18.47 19.16
C PRO A 181 -10.72 -19.66 18.55
N SER A 182 -11.28 -20.32 17.54
CA SER A 182 -10.59 -21.39 16.81
C SER A 182 -9.57 -20.88 15.79
N VAL A 183 -9.47 -19.57 15.59
CA VAL A 183 -8.43 -18.95 14.76
C VAL A 183 -7.06 -19.26 15.35
N ALA A 184 -6.14 -19.71 14.49
CA ALA A 184 -4.80 -20.09 14.92
C ALA A 184 -4.03 -18.85 15.44
N PRO A 185 -3.20 -19.01 16.50
CA PRO A 185 -2.43 -17.91 17.04
C PRO A 185 -1.46 -17.32 16.02
N LEU A 186 -1.16 -16.03 16.19
CA LEU A 186 -0.15 -15.34 15.38
C LEU A 186 1.22 -16.01 15.48
N VAL A 187 1.94 -15.98 14.37
CA VAL A 187 3.34 -16.39 14.31
C VAL A 187 4.20 -15.36 15.06
N GLU A 188 5.11 -15.83 15.90
CA GLU A 188 6.03 -14.95 16.63
C GLU A 188 7.01 -14.24 15.70
N ASP A 189 7.37 -13.00 16.03
CA ASP A 189 8.40 -12.24 15.33
C ASP A 189 9.77 -12.82 15.66
N LEU A 190 10.55 -13.18 14.63
CA LEU A 190 11.95 -13.53 14.84
C LEU A 190 12.80 -12.26 15.01
N PRO A 191 13.82 -12.27 15.89
CA PRO A 191 14.69 -11.12 16.04
C PRO A 191 15.38 -10.80 14.71
N PRO A 192 15.51 -9.50 14.37
CA PRO A 192 16.30 -9.10 13.22
C PRO A 192 17.72 -9.66 13.30
N ARG A 193 18.25 -10.19 12.19
CA ARG A 193 19.66 -10.54 12.11
C ARG A 193 20.49 -9.30 12.44
N GLU A 194 21.53 -9.45 13.26
CA GLU A 194 22.49 -8.37 13.45
C GLU A 194 23.08 -7.97 12.09
N ASN A 195 22.85 -6.71 11.70
CA ASN A 195 23.51 -6.15 10.54
C ASN A 195 24.94 -5.76 10.99
N PRO A 196 25.99 -6.45 10.54
CA PRO A 196 27.36 -6.13 10.96
C PRO A 196 27.80 -4.74 10.47
N ASN A 197 27.11 -4.18 9.47
CA ASN A 197 27.36 -2.85 8.92
C ASN A 197 26.04 -2.09 8.74
N PRO A 198 25.40 -1.62 9.84
CA PRO A 198 24.23 -0.77 9.71
C PRO A 198 24.67 0.53 9.04
N GLY A 199 24.03 0.90 7.92
CA GLY A 199 24.24 2.22 7.35
C GLY A 199 23.92 3.29 8.39
N LYS A 200 24.69 4.37 8.37
CA LYS A 200 24.45 5.58 9.18
C LYS A 200 23.95 6.72 8.30
N ALA A 201 23.23 6.37 7.22
CA ALA A 201 22.75 7.36 6.26
C ALA A 201 21.66 8.23 6.94
N PRO A 202 21.80 9.56 6.94
CA PRO A 202 20.77 10.45 7.44
C PRO A 202 19.49 10.24 6.62
N VAL A 203 18.37 9.96 7.28
CA VAL A 203 17.07 9.78 6.64
C VAL A 203 16.39 11.14 6.57
N PRO A 204 16.18 11.72 5.37
CA PRO A 204 15.46 12.97 5.26
C PRO A 204 14.01 12.83 5.73
N LYS A 205 13.38 13.94 6.13
CA LYS A 205 11.97 13.99 6.49
C LYS A 205 11.29 15.16 5.80
N PHE A 206 10.04 14.98 5.39
CA PHE A 206 9.15 16.09 5.13
C PHE A 206 8.55 16.60 6.43
N ALA A 207 8.63 17.90 6.65
CA ALA A 207 7.94 18.58 7.74
C ALA A 207 7.14 19.75 7.13
N ALA A 208 5.82 19.69 7.24
CA ALA A 208 4.96 20.83 6.93
C ALA A 208 4.72 21.61 8.23
N ALA A 209 4.99 22.91 8.23
CA ALA A 209 4.87 23.76 9.42
C ALA A 209 3.40 24.05 9.82
N ALA A 210 2.45 23.89 8.88
CA ALA A 210 1.01 23.98 9.11
C ALA A 210 0.22 23.35 7.94
N SER A 211 -1.06 23.02 8.17
CA SER A 211 -2.00 22.64 7.11
C SER A 211 -2.30 23.84 6.18
N PRO A 212 -2.58 23.62 4.87
CA PRO A 212 -2.88 24.68 3.91
C PRO A 212 -3.99 25.62 4.39
N LYS A 213 -3.84 26.91 4.12
CA LYS A 213 -4.95 27.88 4.13
C LYS A 213 -5.11 28.46 2.73
N THR A 214 -6.33 28.43 2.21
CA THR A 214 -6.69 28.90 0.85
C THR A 214 -6.51 30.41 0.69
N SER A 215 -6.11 30.85 -0.50
CA SER A 215 -5.91 32.25 -0.89
C SER A 215 -7.01 32.81 -1.81
N LEU A 216 -8.11 32.07 -2.03
CA LEU A 216 -9.25 32.53 -2.83
C LEU A 216 -10.23 33.41 -2.01
N PRO A 217 -10.93 34.39 -2.63
CA PRO A 217 -12.01 35.14 -2.00
C PRO A 217 -13.12 34.21 -1.49
N ALA A 218 -13.74 34.53 -0.35
CA ALA A 218 -14.64 33.64 0.38
C ALA A 218 -15.84 33.15 -0.46
N GLU A 219 -16.28 33.94 -1.42
CA GLU A 219 -17.35 33.63 -2.36
C GLU A 219 -16.99 32.54 -3.40
N PHE A 220 -15.70 32.29 -3.63
CA PHE A 220 -15.19 31.20 -4.48
C PHE A 220 -14.68 30.00 -3.66
N VAL A 221 -14.81 30.05 -2.33
CA VAL A 221 -14.45 28.97 -1.42
C VAL A 221 -15.71 28.20 -1.06
N VAL A 222 -15.85 26.97 -1.58
CA VAL A 222 -16.84 26.03 -1.03
C VAL A 222 -16.35 25.63 0.37
N GLY A 223 -16.96 26.19 1.40
CA GLY A 223 -16.65 25.91 2.80
C GLY A 223 -17.61 24.92 3.46
N GLY A 224 -17.20 24.37 4.61
CA GLY A 224 -18.05 23.52 5.46
C GLY A 224 -18.06 22.02 5.09
N LYS A 225 -19.05 21.28 5.61
CA LYS A 225 -19.18 19.81 5.46
C LYS A 225 -19.22 19.32 4.00
N GLY A 226 -19.61 20.17 3.04
CA GLY A 226 -19.65 19.83 1.62
C GLY A 226 -18.30 19.89 0.89
N ALA A 227 -17.29 20.54 1.47
CA ALA A 227 -15.94 20.56 0.91
C ALA A 227 -15.19 19.24 1.15
N GLY A 228 -15.54 18.51 2.22
CA GLY A 228 -14.93 17.23 2.58
C GLY A 228 -15.36 16.06 1.69
N THR A 229 -16.35 16.25 0.80
CA THR A 229 -16.91 15.16 -0.01
C THR A 229 -16.51 15.18 -1.48
N VAL A 230 -15.77 16.19 -1.99
CA VAL A 230 -15.70 16.42 -3.45
C VAL A 230 -14.34 16.83 -4.05
N PHE A 231 -13.31 17.26 -3.31
CA PHE A 231 -12.12 17.79 -4.00
C PHE A 231 -10.98 16.79 -4.25
N ASP A 232 -10.84 16.45 -5.54
CA ASP A 232 -9.67 15.90 -6.20
C ASP A 232 -9.21 16.90 -7.29
N GLY A 233 -7.91 17.21 -7.37
CA GLY A 233 -7.31 17.83 -8.56
C GLY A 233 -6.70 19.24 -8.45
N ASN A 234 -5.73 19.48 -7.56
CA ASN A 234 -4.76 20.56 -7.79
C ASN A 234 -3.55 19.99 -8.55
N GLN A 235 -3.42 20.33 -9.82
CA GLN A 235 -2.30 19.94 -10.70
C GLN A 235 -1.28 21.06 -10.81
N ILE A 236 0.00 20.71 -10.97
CA ILE A 236 1.04 21.67 -11.32
C ILE A 236 0.78 22.29 -12.71
N SER A 237 0.95 23.60 -12.83
CA SER A 237 0.85 24.29 -14.11
C SER A 237 2.11 24.07 -14.98
N LEU A 238 1.93 24.06 -16.31
CA LEU A 238 3.04 23.99 -17.26
C LEU A 238 4.06 25.13 -17.03
N ALA A 239 3.60 26.33 -16.67
CA ALA A 239 4.49 27.47 -16.41
C ALA A 239 5.39 27.22 -15.19
N ALA A 240 4.84 26.70 -14.09
CA ALA A 240 5.61 26.31 -12.93
C ALA A 240 6.57 25.16 -13.24
N ALA A 241 6.10 24.12 -13.93
CA ALA A 241 6.91 22.97 -14.35
C ALA A 241 8.14 23.40 -15.20
N LYS A 242 7.93 24.29 -16.18
CA LYS A 242 9.01 24.88 -17.00
C LYS A 242 9.98 25.73 -16.17
N LYS A 243 9.50 26.45 -15.15
CA LYS A 243 10.35 27.26 -14.26
C LYS A 243 11.25 26.38 -13.40
N ILE A 244 10.71 25.31 -12.81
CA ILE A 244 11.48 24.31 -12.04
C ILE A 244 12.61 23.75 -12.92
N ALA A 245 12.26 23.30 -14.12
CA ALA A 245 13.21 22.66 -15.03
C ALA A 245 14.30 23.64 -15.50
N ARG A 246 13.93 24.86 -15.87
CA ARG A 246 14.87 25.93 -16.22
C ARG A 246 15.88 26.22 -15.11
N VAL A 247 15.41 26.41 -13.87
CA VAL A 247 16.30 26.71 -12.74
C VAL A 247 17.21 25.53 -12.43
N CYS A 248 16.68 24.30 -12.47
CA CYS A 248 17.49 23.09 -12.32
C CYS A 248 18.57 23.00 -13.41
N ARG A 249 18.23 23.21 -14.69
CA ARG A 249 19.20 23.25 -15.79
C ARG A 249 20.30 24.30 -15.57
N ASP A 250 19.92 25.52 -15.21
CA ASP A 250 20.87 26.62 -15.01
C ASP A 250 21.77 26.33 -13.79
N TRP A 251 21.22 25.73 -12.73
CA TRP A 251 21.99 25.24 -11.58
C TRP A 251 22.96 24.12 -11.99
N ALA A 252 22.51 23.11 -12.75
CA ALA A 252 23.35 22.02 -13.22
C ALA A 252 24.52 22.54 -14.07
N ALA A 253 24.23 23.45 -15.01
CA ALA A 253 25.23 24.09 -15.85
C ALA A 253 26.25 24.89 -15.02
N SER A 254 25.81 25.62 -13.99
CA SER A 254 26.72 26.37 -13.09
C SER A 254 27.69 25.47 -12.32
N LYS A 255 27.40 24.17 -12.23
CA LYS A 255 28.23 23.14 -11.60
C LYS A 255 28.96 22.26 -12.61
N GLY A 256 28.96 22.64 -13.89
CA GLY A 256 29.61 21.88 -14.97
C GLY A 256 28.92 20.55 -15.31
N GLY A 257 27.66 20.37 -14.91
CA GLY A 257 26.88 19.16 -15.16
C GLY A 257 25.75 19.38 -16.16
N THR A 258 25.11 18.27 -16.55
CA THR A 258 23.90 18.25 -17.37
C THR A 258 22.83 17.37 -16.73
N ALA A 259 21.56 17.62 -17.04
CA ALA A 259 20.42 16.99 -16.38
C ALA A 259 19.31 16.62 -17.38
N SER A 260 18.58 15.56 -17.04
CA SER A 260 17.26 15.23 -17.57
C SER A 260 16.25 15.49 -16.46
N VAL A 261 15.18 16.23 -16.76
CA VAL A 261 14.18 16.66 -15.79
C VAL A 261 12.81 16.20 -16.26
N TYR A 262 12.07 15.53 -15.39
CA TYR A 262 10.68 15.13 -15.59
C TYR A 262 9.82 15.77 -14.51
N VAL A 263 8.71 16.38 -14.90
CA VAL A 263 7.69 16.91 -14.00
C VAL A 263 6.37 16.23 -14.35
N LEU A 264 5.82 15.51 -13.37
CA LEU A 264 4.53 14.85 -13.45
C LEU A 264 3.50 15.62 -12.64
N ASP A 265 2.26 15.55 -13.06
CA ASP A 265 1.12 16.04 -12.29
C ASP A 265 0.77 15.04 -11.15
N ASN A 266 -0.27 15.34 -10.37
CA ASN A 266 -0.73 14.51 -9.26
C ASN A 266 -1.39 13.18 -9.71
N ALA A 267 -1.86 13.11 -10.96
CA ALA A 267 -2.42 11.91 -11.58
C ALA A 267 -1.32 11.01 -12.18
N GLY A 268 -0.11 11.55 -12.32
CA GLY A 268 1.05 10.86 -12.89
C GLY A 268 1.25 11.09 -14.38
N GLU A 269 0.54 12.07 -14.95
CA GLU A 269 0.68 12.47 -16.33
C GLU A 269 1.84 13.44 -16.52
N PHE A 270 2.42 13.44 -17.72
CA PHE A 270 3.54 14.32 -18.05
C PHE A 270 3.08 15.77 -18.20
N VAL A 271 3.68 16.67 -17.41
CA VAL A 271 3.47 18.12 -17.56
C VAL A 271 4.61 18.75 -18.32
N HIS A 272 5.85 18.44 -17.95
CA HIS A 272 7.05 18.93 -18.64
C HIS A 272 8.16 17.91 -18.57
N MET A 273 8.91 17.79 -19.65
CA MET A 273 10.07 16.92 -19.72
C MET A 273 11.13 17.56 -20.62
N GLU A 274 12.37 17.55 -20.16
CA GLU A 274 13.50 18.06 -20.91
C GLU A 274 14.76 17.24 -20.64
N ARG A 275 15.62 17.17 -21.65
CA ARG A 275 16.97 16.61 -21.54
C ARG A 275 17.96 17.65 -22.02
N MET A 276 19.01 17.88 -21.24
CA MET A 276 20.18 18.63 -21.70
C MET A 276 21.00 17.78 -22.68
N ASP A 277 21.87 18.43 -23.44
CA ASP A 277 22.83 17.75 -24.31
C ASP A 277 23.82 16.89 -23.51
N GLY A 278 24.31 15.82 -24.12
CA GLY A 278 25.22 14.86 -23.48
C GLY A 278 24.55 13.85 -22.53
N GLN A 279 23.22 13.90 -22.38
CA GLN A 279 22.48 12.92 -21.57
C GLN A 279 22.33 11.57 -22.28
N ILE A 280 22.63 10.48 -21.57
CA ILE A 280 22.46 9.10 -22.06
C ILE A 280 21.09 8.54 -21.67
N PHE A 281 20.68 7.45 -22.34
CA PHE A 281 19.39 6.78 -22.10
C PHE A 281 19.11 6.50 -20.63
N ASN A 282 20.10 6.01 -19.88
CA ASN A 282 19.93 5.71 -18.45
C ASN A 282 19.59 6.96 -17.64
N ASN A 283 20.18 8.11 -17.93
CA ASN A 283 19.93 9.34 -17.18
C ASN A 283 18.50 9.83 -17.41
N ILE A 284 18.04 9.75 -18.66
CA ILE A 284 16.67 10.09 -19.06
C ILE A 284 15.67 9.17 -18.36
N ARG A 285 15.90 7.85 -18.43
CA ARG A 285 15.01 6.85 -17.83
C ARG A 285 14.96 6.96 -16.31
N THR A 286 16.10 7.19 -15.67
CA THR A 286 16.15 7.30 -14.21
C THR A 286 15.50 8.59 -13.70
N ALA A 287 15.54 9.70 -14.44
CA ALA A 287 14.80 10.91 -14.10
C ALA A 287 13.28 10.65 -14.03
N LEU A 288 12.73 9.96 -15.03
CA LEU A 288 11.32 9.54 -15.03
C LEU A 288 11.00 8.62 -13.86
N LEU A 289 11.80 7.57 -13.66
CA LEU A 289 11.57 6.61 -12.56
C LEU A 289 11.61 7.29 -11.19
N LYS A 290 12.47 8.30 -11.00
CA LYS A 290 12.52 9.10 -9.76
C LYS A 290 11.25 9.92 -9.55
N ALA A 291 10.74 10.59 -10.59
CA ALA A 291 9.48 11.33 -10.52
C ALA A 291 8.32 10.38 -10.15
N GLN A 292 8.17 9.28 -10.88
CA GLN A 292 7.13 8.27 -10.63
C GLN A 292 7.24 7.65 -9.24
N THR A 293 8.46 7.35 -8.79
CA THR A 293 8.70 6.82 -7.44
C THR A 293 8.23 7.80 -6.40
N SER A 294 8.60 9.08 -6.56
CA SER A 294 8.24 10.12 -5.62
C SER A 294 6.74 10.41 -5.58
N LEU A 295 6.08 10.32 -6.74
CA LEU A 295 4.62 10.38 -6.86
C LEU A 295 3.94 9.24 -6.10
N LYS A 296 4.37 7.99 -6.35
CA LYS A 296 3.79 6.78 -5.75
C LYS A 296 3.97 6.73 -4.24
N THR A 297 5.16 7.08 -3.75
CA THR A 297 5.49 7.01 -2.32
C THR A 297 5.06 8.26 -1.56
N ARG A 298 4.80 9.37 -2.26
CA ARG A 298 4.63 10.71 -1.68
C ARG A 298 5.83 11.13 -0.82
N GLN A 299 7.02 10.62 -1.12
CA GLN A 299 8.27 10.88 -0.41
C GLN A 299 9.39 11.16 -1.41
N PRO A 300 10.49 11.83 -1.00
CA PRO A 300 11.67 11.98 -1.83
C PRO A 300 12.31 10.62 -2.03
N THR A 301 12.91 10.38 -3.20
CA THR A 301 13.61 9.11 -3.46
C THR A 301 14.78 8.90 -2.51
N SER A 302 15.45 9.96 -2.06
CA SER A 302 16.52 9.89 -1.06
C SER A 302 16.12 9.31 0.28
N MET A 303 14.85 9.41 0.69
CA MET A 303 14.38 8.75 1.91
C MET A 303 14.50 7.24 1.79
N ALA A 304 14.00 6.67 0.70
CA ALA A 304 14.09 5.24 0.43
C ALA A 304 15.56 4.80 0.23
N ASN A 305 16.41 5.64 -0.35
CA ASN A 305 17.85 5.39 -0.45
C ASN A 305 18.52 5.27 0.93
N ALA A 306 18.22 6.22 1.82
CA ALA A 306 18.79 6.23 3.16
C ALA A 306 18.30 5.02 3.97
N GLN A 307 17.01 4.68 3.86
CA GLN A 307 16.44 3.48 4.46
C GLN A 307 17.13 2.21 3.96
N LEU A 308 17.35 2.07 2.65
CA LEU A 308 18.07 0.94 2.06
C LEU A 308 19.48 0.77 2.63
N LYS A 309 20.22 1.89 2.77
CA LYS A 309 21.57 1.86 3.34
C LYS A 309 21.56 1.44 4.81
N ASN A 310 20.56 1.90 5.58
CA ASN A 310 20.48 1.65 7.02
C ASN A 310 19.98 0.23 7.32
N ASN A 311 18.97 -0.24 6.57
CA ASN A 311 18.40 -1.57 6.69
C ASN A 311 18.07 -2.13 5.29
N PRO A 312 18.91 -3.00 4.73
CA PRO A 312 18.68 -3.55 3.40
C PRO A 312 17.51 -4.55 3.35
N ALA A 313 17.07 -5.10 4.49
CA ALA A 313 16.00 -6.10 4.53
C ALA A 313 14.64 -5.48 4.12
N GLY A 314 13.92 -6.13 3.20
CA GLY A 314 12.57 -5.74 2.81
C GLY A 314 12.47 -4.60 1.79
N ILE A 315 13.56 -3.87 1.50
CA ILE A 315 13.54 -2.79 0.50
C ILE A 315 13.60 -3.37 -0.93
N ALA A 316 14.35 -4.46 -1.16
CA ALA A 316 14.43 -5.10 -2.48
C ALA A 316 13.04 -5.51 -3.01
N ARG A 317 12.16 -5.97 -2.11
CA ARG A 317 10.75 -6.25 -2.39
C ARG A 317 9.98 -5.02 -2.81
N GLN A 318 10.08 -3.93 -2.04
CA GLN A 318 9.39 -2.68 -2.38
C GLN A 318 9.87 -2.10 -3.71
N THR A 319 11.18 -2.11 -3.97
CA THR A 319 11.74 -1.59 -5.23
C THR A 319 11.33 -2.40 -6.43
N THR A 320 11.27 -3.73 -6.30
CA THR A 320 10.98 -4.62 -7.42
C THR A 320 9.49 -4.64 -7.75
N TYR A 321 8.63 -4.88 -6.76
CA TYR A 321 7.19 -5.02 -7.01
C TYR A 321 6.49 -3.72 -7.40
N PHE A 322 6.94 -2.59 -6.87
CA PHE A 322 6.32 -1.29 -7.16
C PHE A 322 7.07 -0.51 -8.24
N ASN A 323 8.13 -1.09 -8.82
CA ASN A 323 9.04 -0.45 -9.77
C ASN A 323 9.54 0.89 -9.24
N LEU A 324 10.08 0.90 -8.02
CA LEU A 324 10.61 2.11 -7.36
C LEU A 324 12.09 2.25 -7.65
N PHE A 325 12.51 3.48 -7.92
CA PHE A 325 13.88 3.87 -8.14
C PHE A 325 14.32 4.83 -7.03
N THR A 326 15.12 4.32 -6.11
CA THR A 326 15.41 4.98 -4.83
C THR A 326 16.56 5.96 -4.90
N ASN A 327 17.31 6.07 -6.00
CA ASN A 327 18.40 7.04 -6.08
C ASN A 327 17.86 8.49 -5.95
N ALA A 328 18.55 9.31 -5.16
CA ALA A 328 18.17 10.69 -4.86
C ALA A 328 17.95 11.53 -6.13
N GLY A 329 16.95 12.39 -6.14
CA GLY A 329 16.59 13.23 -7.29
C GLY A 329 15.11 13.25 -7.65
N GLY A 330 14.26 12.45 -7.00
CA GLY A 330 12.81 12.54 -7.09
C GLY A 330 12.25 13.23 -5.86
N ILE A 331 11.41 14.26 -6.04
CA ILE A 331 10.78 15.01 -4.94
C ILE A 331 9.29 15.25 -5.26
N PRO A 332 8.36 15.00 -4.32
CA PRO A 332 6.97 15.37 -4.52
C PRO A 332 6.85 16.90 -4.48
N ILE A 333 6.02 17.46 -5.35
CA ILE A 333 5.78 18.90 -5.39
C ILE A 333 4.61 19.18 -4.45
N VAL A 334 4.93 19.59 -3.22
CA VAL A 334 3.94 19.91 -2.20
C VAL A 334 3.96 21.41 -1.96
N VAL A 335 2.89 22.10 -2.34
CA VAL A 335 2.72 23.55 -2.19
C VAL A 335 1.61 23.82 -1.19
N ASP A 336 1.92 24.62 -0.18
CA ASP A 336 1.04 24.92 0.96
C ASP A 336 0.50 23.64 1.64
N GLY A 337 1.24 22.53 1.62
CA GLY A 337 0.79 21.26 2.21
C GLY A 337 -0.13 20.41 1.31
N GLN A 338 -0.35 20.81 0.06
CA GLN A 338 -1.03 19.99 -0.95
C GLN A 338 -0.07 19.50 -2.02
N MET A 339 -0.10 18.20 -2.29
CA MET A 339 0.69 17.60 -3.36
C MET A 339 0.05 17.88 -4.73
N ILE A 340 0.77 18.58 -5.59
CA ILE A 340 0.31 19.00 -6.93
C ILE A 340 1.05 18.29 -8.07
N GLY A 341 1.98 17.40 -7.73
CA GLY A 341 2.76 16.63 -8.70
C GLY A 341 4.05 16.07 -8.12
N SER A 342 4.99 15.74 -9.00
CA SER A 342 6.34 15.29 -8.63
C SER A 342 7.37 15.77 -9.64
N VAL A 343 8.61 15.97 -9.21
CA VAL A 343 9.76 16.23 -10.07
C VAL A 343 10.78 15.13 -9.92
N GLY A 344 11.41 14.73 -11.02
CA GLY A 344 12.51 13.77 -11.06
C GLY A 344 13.66 14.29 -11.92
N VAL A 345 14.86 14.28 -11.37
CA VAL A 345 16.09 14.71 -12.04
C VAL A 345 17.06 13.54 -12.13
N GLY A 346 17.65 13.34 -13.30
CA GLY A 346 18.65 12.31 -13.57
C GLY A 346 19.79 12.87 -14.41
N GLY A 347 21.00 12.37 -14.22
CA GLY A 347 22.15 12.75 -15.03
C GLY A 347 23.37 13.22 -14.27
N GLY A 348 23.32 13.23 -12.95
CA GLY A 348 24.43 13.69 -12.13
C GLY A 348 24.61 15.20 -12.25
N ALA A 349 23.51 15.95 -12.13
CA ALA A 349 23.45 17.41 -12.23
C ALA A 349 24.50 18.06 -11.31
N GLY A 350 25.72 18.29 -11.80
CA GLY A 350 26.78 18.93 -11.03
C GLY A 350 27.17 18.23 -9.71
N GLY A 351 26.92 16.93 -9.57
CA GLY A 351 27.14 16.20 -8.33
C GLY A 351 25.92 16.08 -7.39
N GLY A 352 24.70 16.45 -7.82
CA GLY A 352 23.49 16.20 -7.02
C GLY A 352 22.16 16.47 -7.74
N ASP A 353 21.54 15.41 -8.27
CA ASP A 353 20.22 15.48 -8.92
C ASP A 353 19.11 16.06 -8.01
N GLU A 354 19.14 15.72 -6.72
CA GLU A 354 18.15 16.20 -5.74
C GLU A 354 18.30 17.70 -5.43
N ASN A 355 19.52 18.21 -5.38
CA ASN A 355 19.77 19.63 -5.18
C ASN A 355 19.25 20.45 -6.37
N CYS A 356 19.41 19.94 -7.59
CA CYS A 356 18.83 20.54 -8.79
C CYS A 356 17.31 20.72 -8.67
N ALA A 357 16.62 19.67 -8.23
CA ALA A 357 15.18 19.71 -7.98
C ALA A 357 14.82 20.69 -6.86
N ILE A 358 15.56 20.67 -5.74
CA ILE A 358 15.34 21.56 -4.60
C ILE A 358 15.46 23.04 -5.02
N GLU A 359 16.52 23.41 -5.73
CA GLU A 359 16.72 24.79 -6.16
C GLU A 359 15.65 25.22 -7.17
N GLY A 360 15.22 24.32 -8.07
CA GLY A 360 14.09 24.55 -8.96
C GLY A 360 12.77 24.79 -8.22
N LEU A 361 12.50 24.01 -7.19
CA LEU A 361 11.31 24.15 -6.35
C LEU A 361 11.33 25.44 -5.53
N LYS A 362 12.44 25.74 -4.85
CA LYS A 362 12.65 26.99 -4.08
C LYS A 362 12.43 28.22 -4.94
N ALA A 363 13.07 28.29 -6.11
CA ALA A 363 12.93 29.45 -6.99
C ALA A 363 11.52 29.60 -7.56
N THR A 364 10.77 28.49 -7.68
CA THR A 364 9.42 28.50 -8.24
C THR A 364 8.38 28.94 -7.23
N PHE A 365 8.45 28.42 -5.99
CA PHE A 365 7.40 28.56 -4.98
C PHE A 365 7.84 29.26 -3.69
N GLY A 366 9.12 29.56 -3.50
CA GLY A 366 9.65 30.24 -2.31
C GLY A 366 9.37 29.45 -1.02
N GLU A 367 8.86 30.12 -0.01
CA GLU A 367 8.51 29.53 1.30
C GLU A 367 7.27 28.62 1.26
N HIS A 368 6.51 28.63 0.15
CA HIS A 368 5.27 27.84 0.03
C HIS A 368 5.51 26.37 -0.30
N VAL A 369 6.72 26.00 -0.76
CA VAL A 369 7.02 24.60 -1.10
C VAL A 369 7.61 23.85 0.09
N THR A 370 7.10 22.64 0.33
CA THR A 370 7.70 21.73 1.31
C THR A 370 8.91 21.04 0.68
N LEU A 371 10.05 21.07 1.38
CA LEU A 371 11.32 20.49 0.93
C LEU A 371 11.83 19.43 1.91
N PRO A 372 12.61 18.44 1.45
CA PRO A 372 13.22 17.46 2.34
C PRO A 372 14.23 18.13 3.28
N VAL A 373 14.14 17.80 4.58
CA VAL A 373 15.10 18.23 5.60
C VAL A 373 16.02 17.06 5.92
N TYR A 374 17.33 17.27 5.79
CA TYR A 374 18.35 16.27 6.10
C TYR A 374 18.88 16.51 7.51
N PRO A 375 18.89 15.50 8.39
CA PRO A 375 19.51 15.64 9.70
C PRO A 375 21.00 15.91 9.55
N THR A 376 21.52 16.90 10.29
CA THR A 376 22.95 17.17 10.37
C THR A 376 23.67 15.93 10.89
N THR A 377 24.65 15.42 10.15
CA THR A 377 25.55 14.40 10.67
C THR A 377 26.19 14.93 11.93
N ALA A 378 26.08 14.20 13.05
CA ALA A 378 26.81 14.52 14.27
C ALA A 378 28.32 14.41 13.99
N THR A 379 28.92 15.52 13.59
CA THR A 379 30.37 15.73 13.60
C THR A 379 30.74 16.11 15.02
N GLU A 380 31.34 15.15 15.73
CA GLU A 380 32.46 15.30 16.70
C GLU A 380 32.50 14.07 17.61
N ALA A 381 33.07 12.97 17.10
CA ALA A 381 33.73 12.03 17.99
C ALA A 381 35.05 12.70 18.42
N GLY A 382 35.11 13.16 19.67
CA GLY A 382 36.34 13.63 20.30
C GLY A 382 37.47 12.60 20.24
N PRO A 383 38.72 13.01 20.49
CA PRO A 383 39.89 12.17 20.24
C PRO A 383 39.80 10.89 21.07
N ARG A 384 39.96 9.74 20.39
CA ARG A 384 40.03 8.42 21.03
C ARG A 384 41.27 8.40 21.93
N GLY A 385 41.04 8.36 23.24
CA GLY A 385 42.04 8.02 24.25
C GLY A 385 42.22 6.52 24.37
#